data_AF-A0A7S2WXG3-F1
#
_entry.id   AF-A0A7S2WXG3-F1
#
_cell.length_a   1.000
_cell.length_b   1.000
_cell.length_c   1.000
_cell.angle_alpha   90.00
_cell.angle_beta   90.00
_cell.angle_gamma   90.00
#
_symmetry.space_group_name_H-M   'P 1'
#
loop_
_entity.id
_entity.type
_entity.pdbx_description
1 polymer ?
#
loop_
_entity_poly.entity_id
_entity_poly.type
_entity_poly.pdbx_seq_one_letter_code
_entity_poly.pdbx_strand_id
1 'polypeptide(L)'
;ERRRAEGRDALEVVPDYDPIAFALTCGAFLEAVVTANPEWKKKGLALRTDLTRERLFEQMPCFSLGWFEWVFRSFERKKGESKKWRNGESSSYLYDSDLMHLAAFQGSKKAMEWLVSQGI
;
A
#
# COMPACT_ATOMS: atom_id res chain seq x y z
N GLU A 1 -29.66 14.34 -18.31
CA GLU A 1 -29.15 12.95 -18.24
C GLU A 1 -27.63 12.96 -18.40
N ARG A 2 -26.87 12.61 -17.35
CA ARG A 2 -25.40 12.47 -17.47
C ARG A 2 -25.11 11.07 -18.00
N ARG A 3 -24.53 10.99 -19.20
CA ARG A 3 -24.05 9.74 -19.79
C ARG A 3 -23.01 9.12 -18.86
N ARG A 4 -23.27 7.88 -18.40
CA ARG A 4 -22.29 7.03 -17.73
C ARG A 4 -21.15 6.79 -18.72
N ALA A 5 -19.94 7.18 -18.34
CA ALA A 5 -18.74 6.71 -19.03
C ALA A 5 -18.67 5.19 -18.84
N GLU A 6 -18.57 4.48 -19.95
CA GLU A 6 -18.36 3.04 -20.01
C GLU A 6 -17.13 2.69 -19.16
N GLY A 7 -17.34 1.76 -18.22
CA GLY A 7 -16.32 1.30 -17.30
C GLY A 7 -15.20 0.62 -18.05
N ARG A 8 -14.11 1.34 -18.29
CA ARG A 8 -12.80 0.71 -18.35
C ARG A 8 -12.60 0.03 -17.01
N ASP A 9 -12.25 -1.25 -17.09
CA ASP A 9 -12.08 -2.13 -15.95
C ASP A 9 -11.22 -1.42 -14.90
N ALA A 10 -11.81 -1.12 -13.74
CA ALA A 10 -11.13 -0.37 -12.70
C ALA A 10 -9.87 -1.09 -12.22
N LEU A 11 -9.71 -2.38 -12.54
CA LEU A 11 -8.51 -3.15 -12.33
C LEU A 11 -7.32 -2.72 -13.21
N GLU A 12 -7.52 -2.16 -14.40
CA GLU A 12 -6.40 -1.82 -15.31
C GLU A 12 -5.58 -0.61 -14.84
N VAL A 13 -6.12 0.21 -13.93
CA VAL A 13 -5.55 1.51 -13.54
C VAL A 13 -4.98 1.50 -12.13
N VAL A 14 -5.12 0.38 -11.40
CA VAL A 14 -4.74 0.28 -9.99
C VAL A 14 -3.41 -0.47 -9.89
N PRO A 15 -2.29 0.21 -9.54
CA PRO A 15 -1.00 -0.45 -9.36
C PRO A 15 -1.11 -1.59 -8.34
N ASP A 16 -0.35 -2.68 -8.51
CA ASP A 16 -0.49 -3.97 -7.81
C ASP A 16 -0.57 -3.92 -6.26
N TYR A 17 -0.24 -2.79 -5.63
CA TYR A 17 -0.29 -2.59 -4.18
C TYR A 17 -1.49 -1.78 -3.66
N ASP A 18 -2.25 -1.13 -4.53
CA ASP A 18 -3.51 -0.46 -4.18
C ASP A 18 -4.75 -1.38 -4.05
N PRO A 19 -4.81 -2.64 -4.54
CA PRO A 19 -5.98 -3.49 -4.39
C PRO A 19 -6.35 -3.78 -2.94
N ILE A 20 -5.40 -3.78 -2.00
CA ILE A 20 -5.68 -4.03 -0.56
C ILE A 20 -6.30 -2.80 0.09
N ALA A 21 -5.81 -1.60 -0.22
CA ALA A 21 -6.42 -0.34 0.24
C ALA A 21 -7.83 -0.16 -0.36
N PHE A 22 -8.01 -0.57 -1.62
CA PHE A 22 -9.30 -0.61 -2.30
C PHE A 22 -10.22 -1.72 -1.73
N ALA A 23 -9.69 -2.89 -1.39
CA ALA A 23 -10.43 -4.00 -0.76
C ALA A 23 -11.02 -3.63 0.58
N LEU A 24 -10.22 -2.96 1.41
CA LEU A 24 -10.60 -2.58 2.76
C LEU A 24 -11.67 -1.48 2.76
N THR A 25 -11.86 -0.78 1.65
CA THR A 25 -12.82 0.33 1.53
C THR A 25 -14.04 0.02 0.67
N CYS A 26 -14.07 -1.09 -0.09
CA CYS A 26 -15.16 -1.41 -1.02
C CYS A 26 -15.68 -2.85 -0.87
N GLY A 27 -16.92 -3.01 -0.40
CA GLY A 27 -17.62 -4.30 -0.38
C GLY A 27 -17.73 -4.98 -1.74
N ALA A 28 -17.80 -4.20 -2.83
CA ALA A 28 -17.78 -4.72 -4.20
C ALA A 28 -16.44 -5.41 -4.56
N PHE A 29 -15.31 -4.93 -4.04
CA PHE A 29 -14.03 -5.61 -4.23
C PHE A 29 -13.97 -6.91 -3.44
N LEU A 30 -14.50 -6.91 -2.21
CA LEU A 30 -14.61 -8.13 -1.41
C LEU A 30 -15.42 -9.20 -2.19
N GLU A 31 -16.53 -8.82 -2.81
CA GLU A 31 -17.33 -9.71 -3.65
C GLU A 31 -16.59 -10.19 -4.90
N ALA A 32 -15.83 -9.32 -5.57
CA ALA A 32 -15.00 -9.68 -6.71
C ALA A 32 -13.91 -10.70 -6.33
N VAL A 33 -13.24 -10.51 -5.20
CA VAL A 33 -12.22 -11.46 -4.70
C VAL A 33 -12.84 -12.81 -4.31
N VAL A 34 -14.04 -12.83 -3.71
CA VAL A 34 -14.80 -14.06 -3.45
C VAL A 34 -15.10 -14.80 -4.75
N THR A 35 -15.50 -14.08 -5.78
CA THR A 35 -15.89 -14.65 -7.06
C THR A 35 -14.69 -15.21 -7.81
N ALA A 36 -13.57 -14.48 -7.83
CA ALA A 36 -12.34 -14.91 -8.47
C ALA A 36 -11.64 -16.07 -7.74
N ASN A 37 -11.88 -16.22 -6.43
CA ASN A 37 -11.26 -17.25 -5.62
C ASN A 37 -12.29 -17.99 -4.73
N PRO A 38 -13.12 -18.88 -5.32
CA PRO A 38 -14.24 -19.52 -4.61
C PRO A 38 -13.81 -20.43 -3.46
N GLU A 39 -12.56 -20.90 -3.44
CA GLU A 39 -11.97 -21.67 -2.34
C GLU A 39 -11.77 -20.82 -1.07
N TRP A 40 -11.74 -19.49 -1.21
CA TRP A 40 -11.61 -18.55 -0.09
C TRP A 40 -12.74 -18.68 0.93
N LYS A 41 -13.99 -18.82 0.47
CA LYS A 41 -15.16 -19.05 1.33
C LYS A 41 -15.12 -20.42 2.03
N LYS A 42 -14.55 -21.45 1.39
CA LYS A 42 -14.53 -22.81 1.93
C LYS A 42 -13.49 -23.02 3.02
N LYS A 43 -12.34 -22.33 2.93
CA LYS A 43 -11.23 -22.51 3.88
C LYS A 43 -11.25 -21.53 5.05
N GLY A 44 -12.21 -20.61 5.09
CA GLY A 44 -12.26 -19.56 6.13
C GLY A 44 -10.97 -18.74 6.22
N LEU A 45 -10.19 -18.70 5.13
CA LEU A 45 -8.91 -18.00 5.09
C LEU A 45 -9.21 -16.51 5.24
N ALA A 46 -8.73 -15.85 6.29
CA ALA A 46 -8.76 -14.40 6.32
C ALA A 46 -8.01 -13.87 5.07
N LEU A 47 -8.50 -12.80 4.45
CA LEU A 47 -7.76 -12.08 3.40
C LEU A 47 -6.44 -11.62 4.02
N ARG A 48 -5.40 -12.46 3.94
CA ARG A 48 -4.10 -12.23 4.54
C ARG A 48 -3.12 -11.99 3.43
N THR A 49 -2.65 -10.76 3.37
CA THR A 49 -1.47 -10.43 2.60
C THR A 49 -0.28 -11.09 3.28
N ASP A 50 0.40 -11.95 2.54
CA ASP A 50 1.67 -12.50 2.98
C ASP A 50 2.74 -11.40 2.89
N LEU A 51 3.07 -10.85 4.06
CA LEU A 51 4.10 -9.83 4.23
C LEU A 51 5.41 -10.44 4.76
N THR A 52 5.62 -11.75 4.56
CA THR A 52 6.93 -12.36 4.85
C THR A 52 8.01 -11.67 4.04
N ARG A 53 9.23 -11.66 4.60
CA ARG A 53 10.37 -11.01 3.97
C ARG A 53 10.61 -11.60 2.59
N GLU A 54 10.58 -12.92 2.48
CA GLU A 54 10.75 -13.67 1.24
C GLU A 54 9.76 -13.18 0.17
N ARG A 55 8.47 -13.08 0.52
CA ARG A 55 7.44 -12.64 -0.42
C ARG A 55 7.61 -11.18 -0.84
N LEU A 56 8.00 -10.31 0.10
CA LEU A 56 8.27 -8.90 -0.19
C LEU A 56 9.47 -8.72 -1.12
N PHE A 57 10.49 -9.58 -1.05
CA PHE A 57 11.60 -9.54 -2.01
C PHE A 57 11.23 -10.13 -3.38
N GLU A 58 10.43 -11.19 -3.41
CA GLU A 58 9.96 -11.80 -4.67
C GLU A 58 9.07 -10.85 -5.48
N GLN A 59 8.12 -10.19 -4.82
CA GLN A 59 7.15 -9.32 -5.49
C GLN A 59 7.58 -7.87 -5.55
N MET A 60 8.43 -7.43 -4.61
CA MET A 60 8.95 -6.08 -4.41
C MET A 60 7.94 -4.95 -4.69
N PRO A 61 7.35 -4.35 -3.63
CA PRO A 61 6.37 -3.30 -3.80
C PRO A 61 6.84 -2.15 -4.66
N CYS A 62 6.07 -1.85 -5.71
CA CYS A 62 6.33 -0.76 -6.64
C CYS A 62 5.34 0.38 -6.39
N PHE A 63 5.61 1.19 -5.37
CA PHE A 63 4.78 2.35 -5.05
C PHE A 63 5.15 3.54 -5.94
N SER A 64 4.14 4.20 -6.50
CA SER A 64 4.33 5.41 -7.28
C SER A 64 4.74 6.59 -6.39
N LEU A 65 5.37 7.62 -6.98
CA LEU A 65 5.65 8.86 -6.24
C LEU A 65 4.37 9.46 -5.63
N GLY A 66 3.25 9.42 -6.36
CA GLY A 66 1.97 9.93 -5.88
C GLY A 66 1.48 9.23 -4.61
N TRP A 67 1.80 7.94 -4.44
CA TRP A 67 1.51 7.21 -3.21
C TRP A 67 2.32 7.77 -2.03
N PHE A 68 3.62 8.05 -2.21
CA PHE A 68 4.45 8.69 -1.17
C PHE A 68 3.94 10.09 -0.84
N GLU A 69 3.57 10.88 -1.85
CA GLU A 69 2.99 12.21 -1.65
C GLU A 69 1.69 12.16 -0.83
N TRP A 70 0.83 11.20 -1.15
CA TRP A 70 -0.42 10.98 -0.42
C TRP A 70 -0.16 10.57 1.03
N VAL A 71 0.66 9.54 1.27
CA VAL A 71 0.97 9.09 2.64
C VAL A 71 1.61 10.21 3.47
N PHE A 72 2.58 10.91 2.90
CA PHE A 72 3.28 12.01 3.58
C PHE A 72 2.33 13.13 4.04
N ARG A 73 1.26 13.40 3.26
CA ARG A 73 0.26 14.44 3.55
C ARG A 73 -0.87 13.97 4.44
N SER A 74 -1.23 12.68 4.37
CA SER A 74 -2.41 12.13 5.03
C SER A 74 -2.16 11.62 6.44
N PHE A 75 -0.93 11.23 6.77
CA PHE A 75 -0.61 10.62 8.06
C PHE A 75 0.16 11.56 8.97
N GLU A 76 -0.08 11.47 10.28
CA GLU A 76 0.73 12.17 11.28
C GLU A 76 2.18 11.66 11.21
N ARG A 77 3.13 12.60 11.16
CA ARG A 77 4.55 12.28 11.04
C ARG A 77 5.33 12.70 12.26
N LYS A 78 6.32 11.88 12.60
CA LYS A 78 7.29 12.15 13.66
C LYS A 78 8.69 12.17 13.08
N LYS A 79 9.41 13.25 13.40
CA LYS A 79 10.76 13.46 12.90
C LYS A 79 11.74 12.38 13.39
N GLY A 80 12.61 11.93 12.49
CA GLY A 80 13.68 10.98 12.77
C GLY A 80 13.24 9.52 12.65
N GLU A 81 13.79 8.67 13.51
CA GLU A 81 13.63 7.22 13.46
C GLU A 81 13.08 6.64 14.77
N SER A 82 12.41 5.49 14.68
CA SER A 82 11.99 4.73 15.84
C SER A 82 13.19 4.27 16.66
N LYS A 83 13.24 4.63 17.95
CA LYS A 83 14.28 4.15 18.88
C LYS A 83 14.18 2.65 19.20
N LYS A 84 13.11 1.99 18.76
CA LYS A 84 12.84 0.57 19.01
C LYS A 84 12.27 -0.07 17.75
N TRP A 85 12.60 -1.34 17.54
CA TRP A 85 11.91 -2.18 16.58
C TRP A 85 10.44 -2.28 16.98
N ARG A 86 9.54 -2.05 16.01
CA ARG A 86 8.10 -2.10 16.27
C ARG A 86 7.56 -3.52 16.28
N ASN A 87 8.27 -4.54 15.79
CA ASN A 87 7.85 -5.96 15.80
C ASN A 87 6.36 -6.22 15.48
N GLY A 88 5.77 -5.43 14.57
CA GLY A 88 4.35 -5.52 14.19
C GLY A 88 3.37 -4.69 15.05
N GLU A 89 3.84 -3.98 16.07
CA GLU A 89 3.06 -2.99 16.80
C GLU A 89 2.69 -1.82 15.88
N SER A 90 1.39 -1.53 15.79
CA SER A 90 0.89 -0.38 15.06
C SER A 90 1.13 0.91 15.84
N SER A 91 1.37 1.98 15.11
CA SER A 91 1.50 3.33 15.67
C SER A 91 0.53 4.25 14.96
N SER A 92 0.02 5.28 15.66
CA SER A 92 -0.83 6.29 15.05
C SER A 92 -0.06 7.24 14.12
N TYR A 93 1.28 7.18 14.13
CA TYR A 93 2.15 8.06 13.35
C TYR A 93 3.24 7.27 12.61
N LEU A 94 3.72 7.87 11.52
CA LEU A 94 4.86 7.39 10.75
C LEU A 94 6.13 8.15 11.14
N TYR A 95 7.25 7.45 11.24
CA TYR A 95 8.55 8.10 11.29
C TYR A 95 8.98 8.49 9.88
N ASP A 96 9.74 9.57 9.76
CA ASP A 96 10.36 9.98 8.50
C ASP A 96 11.22 8.85 7.90
N SER A 97 11.91 8.10 8.77
CA SER A 97 12.67 6.91 8.38
C SER A 97 11.82 5.82 7.73
N ASP A 98 10.54 5.68 8.09
CA ASP A 98 9.69 4.59 7.57
C ASP A 98 9.49 4.74 6.05
N LEU A 99 9.19 5.97 5.61
CA LEU A 99 9.01 6.28 4.18
C LEU A 99 10.34 6.20 3.42
N MET A 100 11.43 6.66 4.02
CA MET A 100 12.76 6.59 3.40
C MET A 100 13.21 5.13 3.23
N HIS A 101 13.03 4.28 4.24
CA HIS A 101 13.35 2.85 4.15
C HIS A 101 12.51 2.15 3.09
N LEU A 102 11.20 2.44 3.00
CA LEU A 102 10.35 1.87 1.98
C LEU A 102 10.78 2.30 0.57
N ALA A 103 11.08 3.59 0.38
CA ALA A 103 11.56 4.12 -0.89
C ALA A 103 12.90 3.50 -1.32
N ALA A 104 13.81 3.29 -0.36
CA ALA A 104 15.08 2.62 -0.59
C ALA A 104 14.90 1.12 -0.90
N PHE A 105 14.01 0.43 -0.19
CA PHE A 105 13.71 -0.99 -0.38
C PHE A 105 13.23 -1.28 -1.80
N GLN A 106 12.35 -0.44 -2.35
CA GLN A 106 11.90 -0.56 -3.75
C GLN A 106 12.89 0.02 -4.78
N GLY A 107 13.99 0.65 -4.35
CA GLY A 107 14.96 1.29 -5.24
C GLY A 107 14.48 2.58 -5.92
N SER A 108 13.45 3.25 -5.40
CA SER A 108 12.86 4.45 -6.04
C SER A 108 13.64 5.71 -5.69
N LYS A 109 14.69 5.98 -6.48
CA LYS A 109 15.49 7.20 -6.34
C LYS A 109 14.65 8.47 -6.38
N LYS A 110 13.65 8.52 -7.25
CA LYS A 110 12.73 9.67 -7.38
C LYS A 110 11.95 9.93 -6.09
N ALA A 111 11.44 8.88 -5.45
CA ALA A 111 10.75 9.03 -4.17
C ALA A 111 11.72 9.48 -3.06
N MET A 112 12.92 8.92 -3.01
CA MET A 112 13.94 9.32 -2.04
C MET A 112 14.32 10.80 -2.19
N GLU A 113 14.63 11.25 -3.41
CA GLU A 113 14.98 12.66 -3.69
C GLU A 113 13.83 13.61 -3.31
N TRP A 114 12.59 13.20 -3.61
CA TRP A 114 11.41 13.97 -3.21
C TRP A 114 11.27 14.04 -1.69
N LEU A 115 11.38 12.91 -0.96
CA LEU A 115 11.30 12.89 0.50
C LEU A 115 12.35 13.80 1.14
N VAL A 116 13.59 13.76 0.66
CA VAL A 116 14.67 14.67 1.12
C VAL A 116 14.29 16.13 0.89
N SER A 117 13.70 16.47 -0.26
CA SER A 117 13.23 17.84 -0.54
C SER A 117 12.13 18.31 0.41
N GLN A 118 11.41 17.40 1.06
CA GLN A 118 10.39 17.70 2.07
C GLN A 118 10.96 17.78 3.50
N GLY A 119 12.28 17.63 3.67
CA GLY A 119 12.95 17.75 4.97
C GLY A 119 13.00 16.45 5.79
N ILE A 120 12.88 15.29 5.13
CA ILE A 120 13.19 13.96 5.67
C ILE A 120 14.68 13.67 5.53
#